data_AF-A0A914K5V6-F1
#
_entry.id   AF-A0A914K5V6-F1
#
_cell.length_a   1.000
_cell.length_b   1.000
_cell.length_c   1.000
_cell.angle_alpha   90.00
_cell.angle_beta   90.00
_cell.angle_gamma   90.00
#
_symmetry.space_group_name_H-M   'P 1'
#
loop_
_entity.id
_entity.type
_entity.pdbx_description
1 polymer ?
#
loop_
_entity_poly.entity_id
_entity_poly.type
_entity_poly.pdbx_seq_one_letter_code
_entity_poly.pdbx_strand_id
1 'polypeptide(L)'
;MATEAVFVEVMNSTVLYMDGTGNEFYQKYKDVGVIWIAMPALTLIILFVLIGFWGNGNIVIATWRNKALHGPCNYLLAISAAVDSLHGLSQFVQASIFYTGINFIPLKLCVFLQTLPLTGLNFGIILILLIGIDRVLSVMLPGRHRSMNVGVYMAIMMGICMAYNLILLYFTYDFALKHANS
;
A
#
# COMPACT_ATOMS: atom_id res chain seq x y z
N MET A 1 6.50 24.56 8.84
CA MET A 1 5.03 24.66 8.99
C MET A 1 4.30 24.42 7.67
N ALA A 2 4.68 25.04 6.55
CA ALA A 2 4.14 24.71 5.21
C ALA A 2 4.55 23.31 4.69
N THR A 3 5.69 22.79 5.11
CA THR A 3 6.21 21.47 4.71
C THR A 3 5.43 20.30 5.32
N GLU A 4 4.95 20.45 6.56
CA GLU A 4 4.09 19.44 7.19
C GLU A 4 2.65 19.54 6.70
N ALA A 5 2.17 20.75 6.37
CA ALA A 5 0.88 20.91 5.70
C ALA A 5 0.87 20.20 4.34
N VAL A 6 1.89 20.37 3.50
CA VAL A 6 1.99 19.65 2.21
C VAL A 6 2.16 18.14 2.40
N PHE A 7 2.91 17.68 3.40
CA PHE A 7 3.13 16.25 3.63
C PHE A 7 1.89 15.56 4.22
N VAL A 8 1.21 16.21 5.17
CA VAL A 8 -0.07 15.75 5.74
C VAL A 8 -1.18 15.87 4.70
N GLU A 9 -1.20 16.90 3.86
CA GLU A 9 -2.20 17.07 2.80
C GLU A 9 -1.95 16.10 1.64
N VAL A 10 -0.70 15.75 1.29
CA VAL A 10 -0.36 14.68 0.33
C VAL A 10 -0.65 13.28 0.88
N MET A 11 -0.43 13.03 2.17
CA MET A 11 -0.82 11.77 2.83
C MET A 11 -2.33 11.66 3.04
N ASN A 12 -3.01 12.77 3.34
CA ASN A 12 -4.47 12.84 3.42
C ASN A 12 -5.08 12.86 1.99
N SER A 13 -4.27 13.14 0.96
CA SER A 13 -4.60 13.09 -0.47
C SER A 13 -4.44 11.70 -1.11
N THR A 14 -4.95 10.66 -0.42
CA THR A 14 -5.82 9.72 -1.16
C THR A 14 -7.05 10.48 -1.73
N VAL A 15 -7.25 11.70 -1.26
CA VAL A 15 -8.18 12.77 -1.64
C VAL A 15 -7.50 13.79 -2.60
N LEU A 16 -7.16 13.41 -3.83
CA LEU A 16 -7.21 14.38 -4.96
C LEU A 16 -8.69 14.61 -5.29
N TYR A 17 -9.42 15.27 -4.39
CA TYR A 17 -10.84 15.56 -4.61
C TYR A 17 -10.97 16.71 -5.61
N MET A 18 -11.61 16.40 -6.73
CA MET A 18 -12.36 17.37 -7.51
C MET A 18 -13.72 17.53 -6.83
N ASP A 19 -13.83 18.44 -5.87
CA ASP A 19 -15.11 19.11 -5.64
C ASP A 19 -15.03 20.47 -6.34
N GLY A 20 -15.68 20.55 -7.49
CA GLY A 20 -15.39 21.47 -8.58
C GLY A 20 -15.80 22.93 -8.37
N THR A 21 -16.12 23.40 -7.17
CA THR A 21 -16.79 24.71 -7.02
C THR A 21 -16.34 25.54 -5.81
N GLY A 22 -15.04 25.63 -5.51
CA GLY A 22 -14.57 26.63 -4.53
C GLY A 22 -13.13 26.59 -4.05
N ASN A 23 -12.34 25.57 -4.37
CA ASN A 23 -11.03 25.39 -3.75
C ASN A 23 -9.95 26.21 -4.49
N GLU A 24 -9.45 27.28 -3.86
CA GLU A 24 -8.32 28.11 -4.35
C GLU A 24 -7.11 27.26 -4.77
N PHE A 25 -6.90 26.12 -4.10
CA PHE A 25 -5.83 25.17 -4.40
C PHE A 25 -5.94 24.56 -5.80
N TYR A 26 -7.14 24.13 -6.22
CA TYR A 26 -7.33 23.53 -7.54
C TYR A 26 -7.02 24.53 -8.64
N GLN A 27 -7.52 25.76 -8.52
CA GLN A 27 -7.25 26.83 -9.49
C GLN A 27 -5.77 27.22 -9.52
N LYS A 28 -5.09 27.20 -8.38
CA LYS A 28 -3.66 27.53 -8.28
C LYS A 28 -2.76 26.46 -8.88
N TYR A 29 -3.15 25.18 -8.83
CA TYR A 29 -2.27 24.07 -9.21
C TYR A 29 -2.62 23.37 -10.53
N LYS A 30 -3.79 23.65 -11.12
CA LYS A 30 -4.27 22.96 -12.33
C LYS A 30 -3.33 23.09 -13.52
N ASP A 31 -2.76 24.28 -13.73
CA ASP A 31 -2.02 24.62 -14.95
C ASP A 31 -0.54 25.01 -14.72
N VAL A 32 -0.03 24.88 -13.48
CA VAL A 32 1.39 25.20 -13.16
C VAL A 32 2.37 24.16 -13.69
N GLY A 33 1.90 23.02 -14.19
CA GLY A 33 2.75 21.94 -14.65
C GLY A 33 3.58 21.37 -13.51
N VAL A 34 4.89 21.27 -13.69
CA VAL A 34 5.78 20.60 -12.74
C VAL A 34 5.97 21.38 -11.44
N ILE A 35 5.60 20.76 -10.31
CA ILE A 35 5.83 21.31 -8.96
C ILE A 35 7.26 21.00 -8.51
N TRP A 36 8.19 21.91 -8.80
CA TRP A 36 9.63 21.76 -8.50
C TRP A 36 9.97 21.51 -7.03
N ILE A 37 9.15 22.02 -6.09
CA ILE A 37 9.37 21.84 -4.65
C ILE A 37 9.10 20.39 -4.20
N ALA A 38 8.19 19.67 -4.88
CA ALA A 38 7.83 18.29 -4.54
C ALA A 38 8.80 17.26 -5.14
N MET A 39 9.51 17.62 -6.21
CA MET A 39 10.45 16.75 -6.91
C MET A 39 11.53 16.08 -6.04
N PRO A 40 12.26 16.78 -5.15
CA PRO A 40 13.26 16.14 -4.32
C PRO A 40 12.65 15.11 -3.37
N ALA A 41 11.47 15.38 -2.82
CA ALA A 41 10.77 14.44 -1.93
C ALA A 41 10.33 13.17 -2.69
N LEU A 42 9.73 13.32 -3.87
CA LEU A 42 9.34 12.18 -4.71
C LEU A 42 10.54 11.35 -5.17
N THR A 43 11.65 12.01 -5.53
CA THR A 43 12.89 11.33 -5.91
C THR A 43 13.41 10.48 -4.75
N LEU A 44 13.42 11.03 -3.52
CA LEU A 44 13.82 10.27 -2.33
C LEU A 44 12.90 9.08 -2.05
N ILE A 45 11.58 9.25 -2.19
CA ILE A 45 10.61 8.15 -2.01
C ILE A 45 10.89 7.02 -3.01
N ILE A 46 11.13 7.34 -4.28
CA ILE A 46 11.45 6.31 -5.30
C ILE A 46 12.74 5.58 -4.94
N LEU A 47 13.77 6.26 -4.44
CA LEU A 47 15.00 5.62 -4.00
C LEU A 47 14.75 4.64 -2.84
N PHE A 48 13.93 5.02 -1.86
CA PHE A 48 13.53 4.12 -0.78
C PHE A 48 12.71 2.93 -1.29
N VAL A 49 11.82 3.16 -2.25
CA VAL A 49 11.03 2.08 -2.88
C VAL A 49 11.95 1.11 -3.62
N LEU A 50 12.96 1.59 -4.35
CA LEU A 50 13.93 0.72 -5.02
C LEU A 50 14.73 -0.13 -4.02
N ILE A 51 15.17 0.47 -2.91
CA ILE A 51 15.80 -0.27 -1.81
C ILE A 51 14.83 -1.30 -1.23
N GLY A 52 13.55 -0.92 -1.06
CA GLY A 52 12.48 -1.80 -0.59
C GLY A 52 12.25 -2.99 -1.52
N PHE A 53 12.17 -2.77 -2.84
CA PHE A 53 12.07 -3.85 -3.83
C PHE A 53 13.24 -4.82 -3.75
N TRP A 54 14.46 -4.29 -3.60
CA TRP A 54 15.65 -5.12 -3.48
C TRP A 54 15.65 -5.94 -2.18
N GLY A 55 15.33 -5.32 -1.04
CA GLY A 55 15.23 -5.98 0.26
C GLY A 55 14.12 -7.03 0.31
N ASN A 56 12.92 -6.67 -0.15
CA ASN A 56 11.77 -7.56 -0.19
C ASN A 56 11.98 -8.73 -1.15
N GLY A 57 12.60 -8.49 -2.31
CA GLY A 57 13.00 -9.53 -3.24
C GLY A 57 13.94 -10.55 -2.59
N ASN A 58 14.94 -10.08 -1.83
CA ASN A 58 15.86 -10.96 -1.11
C ASN A 58 15.13 -11.82 -0.06
N ILE A 59 14.15 -11.27 0.66
CA ILE A 59 13.35 -12.04 1.64
C ILE A 59 12.58 -13.16 0.94
N VAL A 60 11.89 -12.87 -0.16
CA VAL A 60 11.13 -13.87 -0.93
C VAL A 60 12.05 -14.96 -1.47
N ILE A 61 13.19 -14.57 -2.06
CA ILE A 61 14.19 -15.50 -2.61
C ILE A 61 14.79 -16.36 -1.48
N ALA A 62 15.12 -15.77 -0.33
CA ALA A 62 15.68 -16.49 0.80
C ALA A 62 14.70 -17.54 1.34
N THR A 63 13.42 -17.19 1.48
CA THR A 63 12.37 -18.11 1.93
C THR A 63 12.17 -19.25 0.94
N TRP A 64 12.25 -19.01 -0.38
CA TRP A 64 12.15 -20.09 -1.37
C TRP A 64 13.40 -21.00 -1.37
N ARG A 65 14.61 -20.43 -1.31
CA ARG A 65 15.84 -21.23 -1.43
C ARG A 65 16.11 -22.06 -0.17
N ASN A 66 15.76 -21.58 1.01
CA ASN A 66 16.12 -22.23 2.25
C ASN A 66 14.96 -23.04 2.86
N LYS A 67 14.99 -24.37 2.65
CA LYS A 67 14.01 -25.29 3.23
C LYS A 67 14.00 -25.28 4.77
N ALA A 68 15.11 -24.91 5.42
CA ALA A 68 15.15 -24.78 6.87
C ALA A 68 14.33 -23.58 7.38
N LEU A 69 13.98 -22.64 6.49
CA LEU A 69 13.12 -21.49 6.81
C LEU A 69 11.64 -21.76 6.50
N HIS A 70 11.22 -22.96 6.07
CA HIS A 70 9.83 -23.25 5.73
C HIS A 70 8.91 -23.44 6.95
N GLY A 71 8.79 -22.41 7.78
CA GLY A 71 7.78 -22.31 8.84
C GLY A 71 6.58 -21.43 8.45
N PRO A 72 5.41 -21.59 9.09
CA PRO A 72 4.21 -20.79 8.81
C PRO A 72 4.50 -19.29 8.84
N CYS A 73 5.23 -18.83 9.87
CA CYS A 73 5.56 -17.43 10.03
C CYS A 73 6.47 -16.88 8.92
N ASN A 74 7.41 -17.69 8.43
CA ASN A 74 8.35 -17.26 7.41
C ASN A 74 7.68 -17.18 6.03
N TYR A 75 6.67 -18.03 5.76
CA TYR A 75 5.79 -17.86 4.60
C TYR A 75 4.99 -16.57 4.68
N LEU A 76 4.40 -16.25 5.83
CA LEU A 76 3.67 -15.00 6.02
C LEU A 76 4.58 -13.78 5.81
N LEU A 77 5.83 -13.81 6.29
CA LEU A 77 6.82 -12.76 6.03
C LEU A 77 7.16 -12.63 4.53
N ALA A 78 7.32 -13.74 3.81
CA ALA A 78 7.56 -13.70 2.37
C ALA A 78 6.35 -13.12 1.60
N ILE A 79 5.13 -13.47 2.00
CA ILE A 79 3.90 -12.91 1.43
C ILE A 79 3.84 -11.40 1.73
N SER A 80 4.16 -10.98 2.96
CA SER A 80 4.22 -9.56 3.33
C SER A 80 5.21 -8.79 2.47
N ALA A 81 6.42 -9.31 2.30
CA ALA A 81 7.43 -8.68 1.44
C ALA A 81 6.98 -8.55 -0.03
N ALA A 82 6.28 -9.56 -0.56
CA ALA A 82 5.70 -9.50 -1.91
C ALA A 82 4.61 -8.42 -2.01
N VAL A 83 3.75 -8.33 -1.00
CA VAL A 83 2.66 -7.36 -0.90
C VAL A 83 3.17 -5.93 -0.74
N ASP A 84 4.22 -5.72 0.07
CA ASP A 84 4.88 -4.41 0.21
C ASP A 84 5.52 -3.95 -1.11
N SER A 85 6.02 -4.90 -1.91
CA SER A 85 6.52 -4.61 -3.26
C SER A 85 5.39 -4.17 -4.20
N LEU A 86 4.22 -4.82 -4.12
CA LEU A 86 3.02 -4.38 -4.85
C LEU A 86 2.56 -2.99 -4.41
N HIS A 87 2.61 -2.70 -3.11
CA HIS A 87 2.31 -1.36 -2.60
C HIS A 87 3.30 -0.31 -3.14
N GLY A 88 4.59 -0.64 -3.24
CA GLY A 88 5.63 0.22 -3.83
C GLY A 88 5.32 0.68 -5.27
N LEU A 89 4.51 -0.07 -6.03
CA LEU A 89 4.04 0.35 -7.36
C LEU A 89 3.19 1.63 -7.33
N SER A 90 2.50 1.91 -6.22
CA SER A 90 1.75 3.18 -6.01
C SER A 90 2.63 4.40 -6.19
N GLN A 91 3.84 4.34 -5.63
CA GLN A 91 4.77 5.46 -5.61
C GLN A 91 5.33 5.72 -7.01
N PHE A 92 5.46 4.70 -7.85
CA PHE A 92 5.81 4.87 -9.27
C PHE A 92 4.68 5.53 -10.07
N VAL A 93 3.43 5.12 -9.84
CA VAL A 93 2.27 5.77 -10.47
C VAL A 93 2.20 7.23 -10.04
N GLN A 94 2.27 7.52 -8.74
CA GLN A 94 2.29 8.87 -8.22
C GLN A 94 3.44 9.70 -8.80
N ALA A 95 4.66 9.17 -8.80
CA ALA A 95 5.81 9.84 -9.39
C ALA A 95 5.58 10.18 -10.87
N SER A 96 5.08 9.23 -11.68
CA SER A 96 4.86 9.46 -13.11
C SER A 96 3.89 10.62 -13.40
N ILE A 97 2.87 10.78 -12.56
CA ILE A 97 1.86 11.85 -12.67
C ILE A 97 2.51 13.20 -12.37
N PHE A 98 3.32 13.28 -11.31
CA PHE A 98 4.03 14.50 -10.93
C PHE A 98 5.15 14.87 -11.92
N TYR A 99 5.88 13.89 -12.47
CA TYR A 99 6.93 14.14 -13.47
C TYR A 99 6.37 14.59 -14.83
N THR A 100 5.16 14.14 -15.21
CA THR A 100 4.49 14.58 -16.44
C THR A 100 3.84 15.95 -16.31
N GLY A 101 3.76 16.51 -15.09
CA GLY A 101 3.15 17.81 -14.83
C GLY A 101 1.62 17.81 -14.89
N ILE A 102 1.00 16.62 -14.96
CA ILE A 102 -0.45 16.45 -14.90
C ILE A 102 -0.84 16.40 -13.42
N ASN A 103 -1.04 17.56 -12.79
CA ASN A 103 -1.30 17.62 -11.34
C ASN A 103 -2.64 16.99 -10.92
N PHE A 104 -3.56 16.82 -11.86
CA PHE A 104 -4.91 16.34 -11.59
C PHE A 104 -5.38 15.30 -12.59
N ILE A 105 -5.87 14.18 -12.08
CA ILE A 105 -6.42 13.06 -12.85
C ILE A 105 -7.84 12.79 -12.36
N PRO A 106 -8.78 12.42 -13.24
CA PRO A 106 -10.13 12.05 -12.83
C PRO A 106 -10.12 10.92 -11.79
N LEU A 107 -10.96 11.05 -10.77
CA LEU A 107 -11.01 10.15 -9.61
C LEU A 107 -11.19 8.67 -10.00
N LYS A 108 -12.05 8.39 -11.01
CA LYS A 108 -12.26 7.03 -11.52
C LYS A 108 -10.97 6.39 -12.05
N LEU A 109 -10.15 7.17 -12.78
CA LEU A 109 -8.89 6.70 -13.33
C LEU A 109 -7.83 6.55 -12.22
N CYS A 110 -7.79 7.48 -11.27
CA CYS A 110 -6.92 7.39 -10.10
C CYS A 110 -7.18 6.10 -9.31
N VAL A 111 -8.44 5.87 -8.92
CA VAL A 111 -8.83 4.67 -8.17
C VAL A 111 -8.53 3.41 -8.97
N PHE A 112 -8.78 3.39 -10.29
CA PHE A 112 -8.45 2.26 -11.14
C PHE A 112 -6.94 1.95 -11.17
N LEU A 113 -6.09 2.96 -11.39
CA LEU A 113 -4.63 2.80 -11.36
C LEU A 113 -4.11 2.39 -9.98
N GLN A 114 -4.76 2.89 -8.93
CA GLN A 114 -4.36 2.69 -7.54
C GLN A 114 -4.97 1.42 -6.92
N THR A 115 -5.85 0.71 -7.64
CA THR A 115 -6.56 -0.49 -7.15
C THR A 115 -5.61 -1.60 -6.72
N LEU A 116 -4.62 -1.91 -7.56
CA LEU A 116 -3.67 -2.98 -7.28
C LEU A 116 -2.75 -2.62 -6.09
N PRO A 117 -2.15 -1.42 -6.01
CA PRO A 117 -1.35 -1.06 -4.84
C PRO A 117 -2.16 -0.83 -3.56
N LEU A 118 -3.43 -0.39 -3.65
CA LEU A 118 -4.34 -0.30 -2.50
C LEU A 118 -4.67 -1.67 -1.95
N THR A 119 -4.85 -2.64 -2.85
CA THR A 119 -4.99 -4.04 -2.45
C THR A 119 -3.75 -4.51 -1.69
N GLY A 120 -2.57 -4.16 -2.19
CA GLY A 120 -1.31 -4.43 -1.49
C GLY A 120 -1.27 -3.81 -0.09
N LEU A 121 -1.56 -2.51 0.03
CA LEU A 121 -1.56 -1.80 1.30
C LEU A 121 -2.51 -2.40 2.34
N ASN A 122 -3.79 -2.56 1.97
CA ASN A 122 -4.83 -3.05 2.87
C ASN A 122 -4.54 -4.47 3.33
N PHE A 123 -4.08 -5.32 2.40
CA PHE A 123 -3.68 -6.68 2.70
C PHE A 123 -2.47 -6.71 3.63
N GLY A 124 -1.46 -5.88 3.37
CA GLY A 124 -0.22 -5.79 4.15
C GLY A 124 -0.46 -5.36 5.59
N ILE A 125 -1.32 -4.36 5.84
CA ILE A 125 -1.63 -3.85 7.18
C ILE A 125 -2.21 -4.94 8.09
N ILE A 126 -3.17 -5.73 7.59
CA ILE A 126 -3.72 -6.83 8.38
C ILE A 126 -2.72 -7.97 8.48
N LEU A 127 -2.00 -8.27 7.41
CA LEU A 127 -1.02 -9.34 7.41
C LEU A 127 0.10 -9.11 8.43
N ILE A 128 0.62 -7.88 8.56
CA ILE A 128 1.69 -7.57 9.53
C ILE A 128 1.18 -7.66 10.98
N LEU A 129 -0.07 -7.26 11.23
CA LEU A 129 -0.73 -7.45 12.53
C LEU A 129 -0.83 -8.93 12.87
N LEU A 130 -1.29 -9.73 11.91
CA LEU A 130 -1.43 -11.18 12.04
C LEU A 130 -0.08 -11.88 12.24
N ILE A 131 0.98 -11.44 11.57
CA ILE A 131 2.36 -11.90 11.79
C ILE A 131 2.82 -11.57 13.21
N GLY A 132 2.51 -10.37 13.70
CA GLY A 132 2.82 -9.98 15.08
C GLY A 132 2.15 -10.90 16.11
N ILE A 133 0.87 -11.21 15.91
CA ILE A 133 0.12 -12.14 16.76
C ILE A 133 0.72 -13.55 16.67
N ASP A 134 1.03 -14.04 15.48
CA ASP A 134 1.66 -15.34 15.25
C ASP A 134 2.99 -15.47 16.00
N ARG A 135 3.84 -14.43 15.93
CA ARG A 135 5.12 -14.38 16.66
C ARG A 135 4.91 -14.43 18.17
N VAL A 136 3.96 -13.68 18.72
CA VAL A 136 3.64 -13.71 20.15
C VAL A 136 3.14 -15.10 20.57
N LEU A 137 2.23 -15.70 19.79
CA LEU A 137 1.70 -17.04 20.07
C LEU A 137 2.78 -18.13 20.03
N SER A 138 3.73 -18.02 19.09
CA SER A 138 4.84 -18.96 18.99
C SER A 138 5.76 -18.96 20.22
N VAL A 139 5.94 -17.79 20.85
CA VAL A 139 6.76 -17.60 22.05
C VAL A 139 5.99 -17.99 23.31
N MET A 140 4.72 -17.60 23.43
CA MET A 140 3.92 -17.87 24.63
C MET A 140 3.45 -19.33 24.72
N LEU A 141 3.14 -19.97 23.59
CA LEU A 141 2.53 -21.30 23.54
C LEU A 141 3.17 -22.20 22.47
N PRO A 142 4.48 -22.51 22.58
CA PRO A 142 5.22 -23.26 21.56
C PRO A 142 4.64 -24.66 21.30
N GLY A 143 4.13 -25.33 22.34
CA GLY A 143 3.54 -26.67 22.23
C GLY A 143 2.23 -26.71 21.44
N ARG A 144 1.37 -25.69 21.59
CA ARG A 144 0.12 -25.57 20.83
C ARG A 144 0.39 -25.12 19.40
N HIS A 145 1.32 -24.19 19.21
CA HIS A 145 1.68 -23.69 17.89
C HIS A 145 2.26 -24.80 16.99
N ARG A 146 3.05 -25.72 17.56
CA ARG A 146 3.64 -26.86 16.83
C ARG A 146 2.64 -27.92 16.38
N SER A 147 1.50 -28.07 17.06
CA SER A 147 0.48 -29.08 16.72
C SER A 147 -0.59 -28.58 15.75
N MET A 148 -0.55 -27.31 15.35
CA MET A 148 -1.51 -26.76 14.39
C MET A 148 -1.18 -27.18 12.95
N ASN A 149 -2.24 -27.41 12.17
CA ASN A 149 -2.08 -27.64 10.74
C ASN A 149 -1.73 -26.31 10.04
N VAL A 150 -0.49 -26.22 9.56
CA VAL A 150 0.07 -25.04 8.89
C VAL A 150 -0.78 -24.60 7.69
N GLY A 151 -1.32 -25.53 6.91
CA GLY A 151 -2.13 -25.20 5.73
C GLY A 151 -3.46 -24.54 6.09
N VAL A 152 -4.18 -25.10 7.07
CA VAL A 152 -5.45 -24.53 7.55
C VAL A 152 -5.22 -23.18 8.22
N TYR A 153 -4.16 -23.06 9.01
CA TYR A 153 -3.78 -21.81 9.67
C TYR A 153 -3.51 -20.70 8.65
N MET A 154 -2.67 -20.96 7.64
CA MET A 154 -2.39 -19.98 6.59
C MET A 154 -3.66 -19.63 5.79
N ALA A 155 -4.52 -20.60 5.48
CA ALA A 155 -5.77 -20.34 4.77
C ALA A 155 -6.71 -19.39 5.55
N ILE A 156 -6.83 -19.58 6.87
CA ILE A 156 -7.64 -18.69 7.72
C ILE A 156 -7.06 -17.27 7.72
N MET A 157 -5.76 -17.13 7.92
CA MET A 157 -5.08 -15.82 7.96
C MET A 157 -5.24 -15.08 6.62
N MET A 158 -5.01 -15.77 5.50
CA MET A 158 -5.21 -15.22 4.16
C MET A 158 -6.68 -14.86 3.91
N GLY A 159 -7.62 -15.65 4.41
CA GLY A 159 -9.06 -15.38 4.33
C GLY A 159 -9.46 -14.09 5.06
N ILE A 160 -8.93 -13.87 6.26
CA ILE A 160 -9.15 -12.64 7.03
C ILE A 160 -8.60 -11.42 6.28
N CYS A 161 -7.36 -11.51 5.78
CA CYS A 161 -6.75 -10.42 5.00
C CYS A 161 -7.57 -10.11 3.73
N MET A 162 -8.03 -11.15 3.02
CA MET A 162 -8.83 -10.98 1.80
C MET A 162 -10.18 -10.33 2.10
N ALA A 163 -10.88 -10.79 3.15
CA ALA A 163 -12.16 -10.22 3.54
C ALA A 163 -12.03 -8.72 3.89
N TYR A 164 -11.02 -8.36 4.68
CA TYR A 164 -10.75 -6.96 5.02
C TYR A 164 -10.44 -6.11 3.79
N ASN A 165 -9.60 -6.61 2.89
CA ASN A 165 -9.27 -5.92 1.65
C ASN A 165 -10.52 -5.67 0.78
N LEU A 166 -11.39 -6.67 0.62
CA LEU A 166 -12.61 -6.54 -0.18
C LEU A 166 -13.56 -5.49 0.42
N ILE A 167 -13.68 -5.44 1.75
CA ILE A 167 -14.51 -4.44 2.43
C ILE A 167 -13.99 -3.02 2.14
N LEU A 168 -12.69 -2.78 2.34
CA LEU A 168 -12.11 -1.45 2.08
C LEU A 168 -12.15 -1.06 0.61
N LEU A 169 -11.94 -2.01 -0.29
CA LEU A 169 -12.01 -1.76 -1.72
C LEU A 169 -13.43 -1.39 -2.14
N TYR A 170 -14.45 -2.08 -1.63
CA TYR A 170 -15.86 -1.75 -1.85
C TYR A 170 -16.17 -0.32 -1.40
N PHE A 171 -15.77 0.08 -0.19
CA PHE A 171 -15.97 1.44 0.31
C PHE A 171 -15.27 2.49 -0.57
N THR A 172 -14.07 2.19 -1.06
CA THR A 172 -13.30 3.09 -1.93
C THR A 172 -14.00 3.30 -3.28
N TYR A 173 -14.53 2.24 -3.88
CA TYR A 173 -15.29 2.35 -5.14
C TYR A 173 -16.65 3.02 -4.97
N ASP A 174 -17.40 2.71 -3.92
CA ASP A 174 -18.68 3.37 -3.62
C ASP A 174 -18.46 4.89 -3.44
N PHE A 175 -17.42 5.25 -2.68
CA PHE A 175 -17.01 6.63 -2.50
C PHE A 175 -16.67 7.31 -3.84
N ALA A 176 -15.88 6.65 -4.68
CA ALA A 176 -15.46 7.18 -5.98
C ALA A 176 -16.62 7.34 -6.97
N LEU A 177 -17.60 6.43 -6.97
CA LEU A 177 -18.78 6.51 -7.83
C LEU A 177 -19.71 7.65 -7.41
N LYS A 178 -19.90 7.86 -6.11
CA LYS A 178 -20.73 8.96 -5.58
C LYS A 178 -20.18 10.33 -5.95
N HIS A 179 -18.86 10.51 -5.89
CA HIS A 179 -18.22 11.81 -6.16
C HIS A 179 -17.92 12.05 -7.64
N ALA A 180 -18.00 11.03 -8.50
CA ALA A 180 -17.75 11.21 -9.91
C ALA A 180 -19.01 11.47 -10.75
N ASN A 181 -20.19 11.49 -10.12
CA ASN A 181 -21.47 11.85 -10.75
C ASN A 181 -22.05 13.17 -10.20
N SER A 182 -21.39 13.81 -9.22
CA SER A 182 -21.68 15.17 -8.74
C SER A 182 -20.81 16.18 -9.47
#